data_AF-A0A1Q8S649-F1
#
_entry.id   AF-A0A1Q8S649-F1
#
_cell.length_a   1.000
_cell.length_b   1.000
_cell.length_c   1.000
_cell.angle_alpha   90.00
_cell.angle_beta   90.00
_cell.angle_gamma   90.00
#
_symmetry.space_group_name_H-M   'P 1'
#
loop_
_entity.id
_entity.type
_entity.pdbx_description
1 polymer ?
#
loop_
_entity_poly.entity_id
_entity_poly.type
_entity_poly.pdbx_seq_one_letter_code
_entity_poly.pdbx_strand_id
1 'polypeptide(L)'
;MLMPKGNGWINVTLDDGELPYMPGLDRSLPEQKARLSVFHQLHCLYMARDAFVHARDGHMERVNVAHLSECWDYLRQGIMCAGDTTLEWKRANASGDEFWGYQHMCKDYALLFMFAEQYRATEDHSLRGEY
;
A
#
# COMPACT_ATOMS: atom_id res chain seq x y z
N MET A 1 2.00 -1.90 -14.30
CA MET A 1 1.65 -0.68 -13.54
C MET A 1 0.92 -1.01 -12.23
N LEU A 2 1.62 -0.90 -11.10
CA LEU A 2 1.10 -1.20 -9.75
C LEU A 2 0.60 0.03 -8.97
N MET A 3 0.74 1.25 -9.50
CA MET A 3 0.30 2.46 -8.81
C MET A 3 -0.61 3.28 -9.72
N PRO A 4 -1.81 3.70 -9.25
CA PRO A 4 -2.70 4.54 -10.04
C PRO A 4 -2.20 5.99 -10.07
N LYS A 5 -2.71 6.78 -11.02
CA LYS A 5 -2.56 8.24 -11.00
C LYS A 5 -3.10 8.80 -9.69
N GLY A 6 -2.49 9.88 -9.27
CA GLY A 6 -2.76 10.49 -7.97
C GLY A 6 -2.27 9.66 -6.79
N ASN A 7 -1.47 8.62 -7.03
CA ASN A 7 -0.84 7.79 -6.00
C ASN A 7 -1.84 7.23 -4.98
N GLY A 8 -3.06 6.91 -5.43
CA GLY A 8 -4.13 6.33 -4.62
C GLY A 8 -4.87 7.31 -3.71
N TRP A 9 -4.58 8.62 -3.79
CA TRP A 9 -5.40 9.65 -3.15
C TRP A 9 -6.68 9.85 -3.93
N ILE A 10 -7.82 9.80 -3.26
CA ILE A 10 -9.16 10.02 -3.80
C ILE A 10 -9.83 11.20 -3.10
N ASN A 11 -10.75 11.84 -3.80
CA ASN A 11 -11.69 12.78 -3.19
C ASN A 11 -12.89 12.01 -2.63
N VAL A 12 -13.23 12.29 -1.37
CA VAL A 12 -14.39 11.71 -0.68
C VAL A 12 -15.34 12.84 -0.36
N THR A 13 -16.51 12.82 -1.00
CA THR A 13 -17.65 13.69 -0.65
C THR A 13 -18.35 13.11 0.57
N LEU A 14 -18.67 13.96 1.54
CA LEU A 14 -19.37 13.55 2.75
C LEU A 14 -20.85 13.86 2.61
N ASP A 15 -21.66 12.83 2.37
CA ASP A 15 -23.10 12.90 2.54
C ASP A 15 -23.47 12.41 3.95
N ASP A 16 -24.37 13.15 4.60
CA ASP A 16 -24.75 13.09 6.01
C ASP A 16 -24.86 11.68 6.63
N GLY A 17 -23.75 11.18 7.22
CA GLY A 17 -23.78 10.11 8.23
C GLY A 17 -23.33 8.70 7.81
N GLU A 18 -22.96 8.48 6.56
CA GLU A 18 -22.59 7.13 6.06
C GLU A 18 -21.28 6.58 6.63
N LEU A 19 -20.30 7.44 6.88
CA LEU A 19 -18.98 7.02 7.36
C LEU A 19 -18.91 7.02 8.89
N PRO A 20 -18.32 6.00 9.54
CA PRO A 20 -18.08 6.02 10.99
C PRO A 20 -17.05 7.08 11.38
N TYR A 21 -16.80 7.24 12.68
CA TYR A 21 -15.65 8.03 13.13
C TYR A 21 -14.36 7.44 12.55
N MET A 22 -13.55 8.30 11.93
CA MET A 22 -12.24 7.96 11.40
C MET A 22 -11.25 9.05 11.83
N PRO A 23 -10.05 8.69 12.31
CA PRO A 23 -9.02 9.68 12.62
C PRO A 23 -8.72 10.56 11.40
N GLY A 24 -8.73 11.88 11.61
CA GLY A 24 -8.46 12.86 10.54
C GLY A 24 -9.66 13.21 9.65
N LEU A 25 -10.82 12.59 9.82
CA LEU A 25 -12.04 12.97 9.11
C LEU A 25 -12.67 14.22 9.74
N ASP A 26 -12.72 15.34 9.00
CA ASP A 26 -13.41 16.57 9.40
C ASP A 26 -14.79 16.69 8.77
N ARG A 27 -15.86 16.44 9.53
CA ARG A 27 -17.24 16.50 9.00
C ARG A 27 -17.73 17.89 8.60
N SER A 28 -16.98 18.95 8.91
CA SER A 28 -17.32 20.30 8.46
C SER A 28 -16.97 20.57 7.00
N LEU A 29 -16.14 19.72 6.39
CA LEU A 29 -15.70 19.86 5.01
C LEU A 29 -16.61 19.05 4.06
N PRO A 30 -17.13 19.64 2.97
CA PRO A 30 -17.99 18.94 2.02
C PRO A 30 -17.25 17.87 1.22
N GLU A 31 -15.94 18.01 1.07
CA GLU A 31 -15.07 17.06 0.39
C GLU A 31 -13.68 17.04 1.05
N GLN A 32 -13.09 15.85 1.19
CA GLN A 32 -11.74 15.66 1.73
C GLN A 32 -10.96 14.60 0.97
N LYS A 33 -9.63 14.69 1.04
CA LYS A 33 -8.74 13.70 0.44
C LYS A 33 -8.50 12.55 1.40
N ALA A 34 -8.67 11.32 0.91
CA ALA A 34 -8.28 10.10 1.60
C ALA A 34 -7.39 9.26 0.68
N ARG A 35 -6.51 8.43 1.24
CA ARG A 35 -5.73 7.47 0.47
C ARG A 35 -6.23 6.06 0.74
N LEU A 36 -6.51 5.30 -0.31
CA LEU A 36 -6.81 3.88 -0.15
C LEU A 36 -5.58 3.16 0.41
N SER A 37 -5.77 2.42 1.50
CA SER A 37 -4.68 1.78 2.27
C SER A 37 -3.76 0.92 1.40
N VAL A 38 -4.29 0.18 0.43
CA VAL A 38 -3.50 -0.67 -0.47
C VAL A 38 -2.43 0.11 -1.24
N PHE A 39 -2.72 1.34 -1.68
CA PHE A 39 -1.73 2.16 -2.40
C PHE A 39 -0.74 2.83 -1.45
N HIS A 40 -1.11 3.06 -0.19
CA HIS A 40 -0.14 3.46 0.83
C HIS A 40 0.83 2.31 1.15
N GLN A 41 0.32 1.07 1.28
CA GLN A 41 1.15 -0.12 1.47
C GLN A 41 2.12 -0.32 0.28
N LEU A 42 1.66 -0.16 -0.95
CA LEU A 42 2.52 -0.24 -2.14
C LEU A 42 3.57 0.87 -2.18
N HIS A 43 3.24 2.09 -1.75
CA HIS A 43 4.22 3.16 -1.56
C HIS A 43 5.27 2.78 -0.51
N CYS A 44 4.88 2.26 0.65
CA CYS A 44 5.80 1.80 1.68
C CYS A 44 6.72 0.67 1.17
N LEU A 45 6.19 -0.27 0.39
CA LEU A 45 6.97 -1.33 -0.25
C LEU A 45 8.00 -0.76 -1.23
N TYR A 46 7.60 0.23 -2.04
CA TYR A 46 8.50 0.94 -2.93
C TYR A 46 9.64 1.62 -2.17
N MET A 47 9.32 2.38 -1.11
CA MET A 47 10.32 3.06 -0.29
C MET A 47 11.30 2.07 0.36
N ALA A 48 10.82 0.90 0.81
CA ALA A 48 11.69 -0.14 1.35
C ALA A 48 12.65 -0.71 0.30
N ARG A 49 12.16 -0.95 -0.92
CA ARG A 49 13.01 -1.40 -2.03
C ARG A 49 14.05 -0.35 -2.41
N ASP A 50 13.64 0.91 -2.53
CA ASP A 50 14.51 2.03 -2.89
C ASP A 50 15.62 2.23 -1.85
N ALA A 51 15.24 2.24 -0.56
CA ALA A 51 16.19 2.30 0.55
C ALA A 51 17.19 1.13 0.53
N PHE A 52 16.73 -0.09 0.24
CA PHE A 52 17.62 -1.25 0.10
C PHE A 52 18.63 -1.07 -1.03
N VAL A 53 18.19 -0.62 -2.21
CA VAL A 53 19.08 -0.37 -3.36
C VAL A 53 20.12 0.68 -3.02
N HIS A 54 19.69 1.80 -2.43
CA HIS A 54 20.61 2.86 -2.00
C HIS A 54 21.61 2.38 -0.93
N ALA A 55 21.15 1.66 0.10
CA ALA A 55 22.02 1.11 1.13
C ALA A 55 23.05 0.12 0.56
N ARG A 56 22.61 -0.80 -0.32
CA ARG A 56 23.47 -1.78 -1.01
C ARG A 56 24.56 -1.09 -1.83
N ASP A 57 24.22 -0.01 -2.51
CA ASP A 57 25.13 0.74 -3.38
C ASP A 57 26.00 1.74 -2.60
N GLY A 58 25.89 1.77 -1.26
CA GLY A 58 26.71 2.60 -0.37
C GLY A 58 26.18 4.03 -0.17
N HIS A 59 24.99 4.34 -0.67
CA HIS A 59 24.34 5.66 -0.60
C HIS A 59 23.44 5.82 0.64
N MET A 60 24.02 5.62 1.83
CA MET A 60 23.27 5.68 3.10
C MET A 60 22.67 7.06 3.37
N GLU A 61 23.25 8.13 2.83
CA GLU A 61 22.73 9.50 2.92
C GLU A 61 21.37 9.69 2.24
N ARG A 62 21.00 8.80 1.31
CA ARG A 62 19.70 8.82 0.63
C ARG A 62 18.63 7.99 1.35
N VAL A 63 19.01 7.26 2.39
CA VAL A 63 18.10 6.41 3.15
C VAL A 63 17.48 7.20 4.30
N ASN A 64 16.19 7.49 4.20
CA ASN A 64 15.42 8.05 5.31
C ASN A 64 14.99 6.93 6.27
N VAL A 65 15.82 6.63 7.27
CA VAL A 65 15.58 5.54 8.24
C VAL A 65 14.31 5.75 9.06
N ALA A 66 14.01 6.99 9.46
CA ALA A 66 12.81 7.27 10.26
C ALA A 66 11.53 6.96 9.45
N HIS A 67 11.46 7.44 8.22
CA HIS A 67 10.31 7.16 7.34
C HIS A 67 10.20 5.67 6.98
N LEU A 68 11.34 4.99 6.77
CA LEU A 68 11.37 3.55 6.51
C LEU A 68 10.83 2.74 7.71
N SER A 69 11.16 3.15 8.93
CA SER A 69 10.64 2.52 10.15
C SER A 69 9.11 2.63 10.24
N GLU A 70 8.55 3.80 9.91
CA GLU A 70 7.10 4.01 9.86
C GLU A 70 6.45 3.16 8.77
N CYS A 71 7.08 3.08 7.59
CA CYS A 71 6.62 2.23 6.49
C CYS A 71 6.55 0.75 6.88
N TRP A 72 7.55 0.23 7.58
CA TRP A 72 7.56 -1.15 8.04
C TRP A 72 6.49 -1.42 9.09
N ASP A 73 6.29 -0.52 10.05
CA ASP A 73 5.22 -0.70 11.03
C ASP A 73 3.83 -0.62 10.37
N TYR A 74 3.64 0.29 9.40
CA TYR A 74 2.40 0.38 8.64
C TYR A 74 2.11 -0.89 7.83
N LEU A 75 3.12 -1.44 7.14
CA LEU A 75 2.99 -2.71 6.42
C LEU A 75 2.65 -3.87 7.36
N ARG A 76 3.32 -3.96 8.52
CA ARG A 76 3.03 -4.95 9.55
C ARG A 76 1.58 -4.87 10.01
N GLN A 77 1.08 -3.66 10.31
CA GLN A 77 -0.31 -3.44 10.70
C GLN A 77 -1.29 -3.88 9.59
N GLY A 78 -0.98 -3.56 8.33
CA GLY A 78 -1.78 -3.97 7.17
C GLY A 78 -1.85 -5.49 7.00
N ILE A 79 -0.72 -6.19 7.09
CA ILE A 79 -0.64 -7.66 7.02
C ILE A 79 -1.46 -8.30 8.14
N MET A 80 -1.31 -7.82 9.38
CA MET A 80 -2.06 -8.35 10.52
C MET A 80 -3.56 -8.07 10.40
N CYS A 81 -3.94 -6.92 9.85
CA CYS A 81 -5.34 -6.57 9.61
C CYS A 81 -5.98 -7.42 8.52
N ALA A 82 -5.25 -7.67 7.41
CA ALA A 82 -5.72 -8.53 6.34
C ALA A 82 -5.82 -10.00 6.78
N GLY A 83 -4.85 -10.46 7.60
CA GLY A 83 -4.87 -11.78 8.21
C GLY A 83 -5.01 -12.91 7.19
N ASP A 84 -4.13 -12.97 6.19
CA ASP A 84 -4.16 -14.06 5.21
C ASP A 84 -4.00 -15.41 5.92
N THR A 85 -4.99 -16.29 5.75
CA THR A 85 -5.10 -17.58 6.43
C THR A 85 -4.67 -18.75 5.56
N THR A 86 -4.09 -18.47 4.38
CA THR A 86 -3.58 -19.48 3.46
C THR A 86 -2.48 -20.30 4.13
N LEU A 87 -2.63 -21.63 4.12
CA LEU A 87 -1.64 -22.53 4.70
C LEU A 87 -0.51 -22.80 3.70
N GLU A 88 0.70 -22.43 4.08
CA GLU A 88 1.91 -22.65 3.29
C GLU A 88 2.72 -23.81 3.89
N TRP A 89 2.86 -24.89 3.13
CA TRP A 89 3.45 -26.15 3.63
C TRP A 89 4.92 -26.26 3.24
N LYS A 90 5.75 -26.67 4.20
CA LYS A 90 7.13 -27.08 3.87
C LYS A 90 7.11 -28.41 3.12
N ARG A 91 7.61 -28.43 1.89
CA ARG A 91 7.73 -29.68 1.10
C ARG A 91 8.78 -30.59 1.75
N ALA A 92 8.45 -31.88 1.90
CA ALA A 92 9.27 -32.85 2.63
C ALA A 92 10.71 -32.99 2.10
N ASN A 93 10.92 -32.77 0.80
CA ASN A 93 12.22 -32.93 0.13
C ASN A 93 12.76 -31.60 -0.44
N ALA A 94 12.21 -30.45 -0.05
CA ALA A 94 12.73 -29.17 -0.52
C ALA A 94 14.03 -28.80 0.20
N SER A 95 15.08 -28.55 -0.57
CA SER A 95 16.30 -27.91 -0.08
C SER A 95 16.06 -26.40 0.03
N GLY A 96 15.60 -25.95 1.19
CA GLY A 96 15.36 -24.54 1.50
C GLY A 96 13.90 -24.18 1.77
N ASP A 97 13.63 -22.88 1.77
CA ASP A 97 12.36 -22.25 2.12
C ASP A 97 11.54 -21.89 0.86
N GLU A 98 11.22 -22.90 0.04
CA GLU A 98 10.32 -22.71 -1.11
C GLU A 98 8.85 -22.61 -0.64
N PHE A 99 8.40 -21.39 -0.36
CA PHE A 99 7.03 -21.08 0.08
C PHE A 99 6.27 -20.25 -0.98
N TRP A 100 6.03 -20.82 -2.16
CA TRP A 100 5.35 -20.13 -3.26
C TRP A 100 4.30 -21.01 -3.95
N GLY A 101 3.33 -20.37 -4.60
CA GLY A 101 2.31 -21.01 -5.45
C GLY A 101 1.04 -21.44 -4.72
N TYR A 102 0.82 -20.93 -3.50
CA TYR A 102 -0.43 -21.16 -2.76
C TYR A 102 -1.55 -20.28 -3.30
N GLN A 103 -2.78 -20.78 -3.19
CA GLN A 103 -3.95 -20.03 -3.60
C GLN A 103 -4.40 -19.12 -2.45
N HIS A 104 -4.43 -17.82 -2.71
CA HIS A 104 -4.88 -16.80 -1.76
C HIS A 104 -6.29 -16.30 -2.10
N MET A 105 -7.02 -15.83 -1.10
CA MET A 105 -8.30 -15.15 -1.31
C MET A 105 -8.09 -13.64 -1.33
N CYS A 106 -8.00 -13.07 -2.52
CA CYS A 106 -7.70 -11.64 -2.70
C CYS A 106 -8.96 -10.79 -2.87
N LYS A 107 -8.85 -9.51 -2.50
CA LYS A 107 -9.75 -8.47 -3.05
C LYS A 107 -9.38 -8.23 -4.52
N ASP A 108 -10.36 -7.84 -5.33
CA ASP A 108 -10.11 -7.51 -6.73
C ASP A 108 -9.29 -6.22 -6.83
N TYR A 109 -8.00 -6.39 -7.07
CA TYR A 109 -7.06 -5.28 -7.17
C TYR A 109 -7.32 -4.40 -8.40
N ALA A 110 -7.81 -4.97 -9.51
CA ALA A 110 -8.09 -4.21 -10.71
C ALA A 110 -9.25 -3.24 -10.47
N LEU A 111 -10.29 -3.68 -9.77
CA LEU A 111 -11.40 -2.80 -9.37
C LEU A 111 -10.92 -1.68 -8.43
N LEU A 112 -10.09 -1.99 -7.44
CA LEU A 112 -9.51 -0.98 -6.54
C LEU A 112 -8.67 0.05 -7.30
N PHE A 113 -7.88 -0.42 -8.28
CA PHE A 113 -7.06 0.43 -9.13
C PHE A 113 -7.92 1.36 -10.00
N MET A 114 -8.91 0.82 -10.71
CA MET A 114 -9.81 1.61 -11.56
C MET A 114 -10.60 2.63 -10.73
N PHE A 115 -11.07 2.23 -9.56
CA PHE A 115 -11.75 3.14 -8.64
C PHE A 115 -10.83 4.29 -8.23
N ALA A 116 -9.59 4.01 -7.83
CA ALA A 116 -8.63 5.04 -7.45
C ALA A 116 -8.29 5.99 -8.61
N GLU A 117 -8.14 5.47 -9.83
CA GLU A 117 -7.95 6.27 -11.04
C GLU A 117 -9.16 7.18 -11.28
N GLN A 118 -10.38 6.65 -11.18
CA GLN A 118 -11.60 7.39 -11.48
C GLN A 118 -11.83 8.55 -10.49
N TYR A 119 -11.59 8.32 -9.20
CA TYR A 119 -11.89 9.29 -8.13
C TYR A 119 -10.64 10.04 -7.63
N ARG A 120 -9.54 10.01 -8.39
CA ARG A 120 -8.25 10.57 -7.99
C ARG A 120 -8.31 12.04 -7.60
N ALA A 121 -7.63 12.38 -6.50
CA ALA A 121 -7.56 13.74 -5.96
C ALA A 121 -6.44 14.60 -6.58
N THR A 122 -5.53 13.98 -7.35
CA THR A 122 -4.37 14.62 -8.00
C THR A 122 -3.99 13.88 -9.29
N GLU A 123 -3.20 14.52 -10.15
CA GLU A 123 -2.62 13.92 -11.36
C GLU A 123 -1.17 13.45 -11.15
N ASP A 124 -0.74 13.29 -9.90
CA ASP A 124 0.61 12.86 -9.55
C ASP A 124 0.93 11.46 -10.11
N HIS A 125 2.14 11.30 -10.63
CA HIS A 125 2.67 10.09 -11.24
C HIS A 125 4.07 9.73 -10.72
N SER A 126 4.54 10.39 -9.66
CA SER A 126 5.86 10.17 -9.07
C SER A 126 6.11 8.74 -8.58
N LEU A 127 5.05 8.01 -8.19
CA LEU A 127 5.16 6.61 -7.71
C LEU A 127 4.68 5.59 -8.75
N ARG A 128 4.44 6.04 -9.98
CA ARG A 128 3.99 5.21 -11.09
C ARG A 128 5.13 4.45 -11.79
N GLY A 129 6.23 4.19 -11.08
CA GLY A 129 7.39 3.49 -11.61
C GLY A 129 6.98 2.26 -12.43
N GLU A 130 7.58 2.13 -13.61
CA GLU A 130 7.34 1.01 -14.53
C GLU A 130 7.85 -0.28 -13.89
N TYR A 131 6.90 -1.07 -13.41
CA TYR A 131 7.00 -2.52 -13.34
C TYR A 131 5.94 -3.10 -14.27
#